data_AF-A0A951B9V9-F1
#
_entry.id   AF-A0A951B9V9-F1
#
_cell.length_a   1.000
_cell.length_b   1.000
_cell.length_c   1.000
_cell.angle_alpha   90.00
_cell.angle_beta   90.00
_cell.angle_gamma   90.00
#
_symmetry.space_group_name_H-M   'P 1'
#
loop_
_entity.id
_entity.type
_entity.pdbx_description
1 polymer ?
#
loop_
_entity_poly.entity_id
_entity_poly.type
_entity_poly.pdbx_seq_one_letter_code
_entity_poly.pdbx_strand_id
1 'polypeptide(L)'
;MRAFALLLVVFIIGGVLMGFEMLGSRYLYPYFGGGITTWAGLISTVLYALAIGYFAGGAIADRYPSPAVIAAPIAIAGLYLVAIPASADTAMQGILASSGYGMWGVLLACAGLLVVPVGLLGMLSPVAVRLLVSEAGAAGRTSGAVYGISTVGNVCGTLVTTFLLIPTIGSRAITYWFAAALVLCAAVLLLLSRAK
;
A
#
# COMPACT_ATOMS: atom_id res chain seq x y z
N MET A 1 3.20 22.58 10.73
CA MET A 1 3.50 22.17 9.33
C MET A 1 3.87 20.68 9.23
N ARG A 2 4.81 20.15 10.01
CA ARG A 2 5.22 18.72 9.93
C ARG A 2 4.08 17.71 10.16
N ALA A 3 3.24 17.93 11.18
CA ALA A 3 2.12 17.04 11.48
C ALA A 3 1.10 16.96 10.34
N PHE A 4 0.72 18.11 9.77
CA PHE A 4 -0.18 18.17 8.63
C PHE A 4 0.39 17.44 7.41
N ALA A 5 1.68 17.62 7.11
CA ALA A 5 2.33 16.92 5.99
C ALA A 5 2.35 15.39 6.20
N LEU A 6 2.61 14.92 7.43
CA LEU A 6 2.51 13.49 7.76
C LEU A 6 1.10 12.95 7.57
N LEU A 7 0.08 13.68 8.02
CA LEU A 7 -1.32 13.28 7.86
C LEU A 7 -1.75 13.26 6.38
N LEU A 8 -1.25 14.20 5.57
CA LEU A 8 -1.49 14.19 4.13
C LEU A 8 -0.85 12.97 3.46
N VAL A 9 0.37 12.60 3.87
CA VAL A 9 1.03 11.38 3.39
C VAL A 9 0.25 10.12 3.81
N VAL A 10 -0.27 10.07 5.03
CA VAL A 10 -1.16 8.98 5.50
C VAL A 10 -2.41 8.87 4.63
N PHE A 11 -3.05 9.99 4.31
CA PHE A 11 -4.22 10.01 3.43
C PHE A 11 -3.89 9.48 2.02
N ILE A 12 -2.81 9.97 1.40
CA ILE A 12 -2.42 9.58 0.05
C ILE A 12 -2.05 8.09 0.01
N ILE A 13 -1.26 7.61 0.98
CA ILE A 13 -0.82 6.22 1.02
C ILE A 13 -1.99 5.27 1.28
N GLY A 14 -2.94 5.63 2.14
CA GLY A 14 -4.18 4.86 2.29
C GLY A 14 -4.93 4.74 0.95
N GLY A 15 -5.07 5.86 0.24
CA GLY A 15 -5.71 5.86 -1.08
C GLY A 15 -4.97 5.00 -2.12
N VAL A 16 -3.65 5.07 -2.16
CA VAL A 16 -2.84 4.22 -3.04
C VAL A 16 -2.93 2.75 -2.66
N LEU A 17 -2.90 2.43 -1.36
CA LEU A 17 -2.93 1.05 -0.85
C LEU A 17 -4.21 0.33 -1.30
N MET A 18 -5.36 0.93 -1.03
CA MET A 18 -6.66 0.33 -1.39
C MET A 18 -6.98 0.49 -2.86
N GLY A 19 -6.56 1.59 -3.49
CA GLY A 19 -6.62 1.73 -4.94
C GLY A 19 -5.85 0.61 -5.65
N PHE A 20 -4.64 0.30 -5.19
CA PHE A 20 -3.81 -0.76 -5.76
C PHE A 20 -4.38 -2.15 -5.51
N GLU A 21 -5.04 -2.41 -4.37
CA GLU A 21 -5.81 -3.64 -4.14
C GLU A 21 -6.89 -3.84 -5.22
N MET A 22 -7.63 -2.77 -5.56
CA MET A 22 -8.62 -2.82 -6.65
C MET A 22 -7.97 -3.12 -8.01
N LEU A 23 -6.78 -2.55 -8.27
CA LEU A 23 -6.01 -2.89 -9.48
C LEU A 23 -5.50 -4.32 -9.47
N GLY A 24 -5.19 -4.88 -8.30
CA GLY A 24 -4.79 -6.27 -8.13
C GLY A 24 -5.82 -7.21 -8.76
N SER A 25 -7.10 -6.99 -8.50
CA SER A 25 -8.18 -7.77 -9.13
C SER A 25 -8.14 -7.72 -10.67
N ARG A 26 -7.73 -6.58 -11.26
CA ARG A 26 -7.64 -6.39 -12.71
C ARG A 26 -6.43 -7.09 -13.31
N TYR A 27 -5.30 -7.14 -12.60
CA TYR A 27 -4.13 -7.92 -13.03
C TYR A 27 -4.39 -9.43 -12.96
N LEU A 28 -5.16 -9.89 -11.98
CA LEU A 28 -5.48 -11.31 -11.82
C LEU A 28 -6.60 -11.79 -12.76
N TYR A 29 -7.55 -10.92 -13.10
CA TYR A 29 -8.76 -11.29 -13.84
C TYR A 29 -8.52 -12.09 -15.14
N PRO A 30 -7.56 -11.73 -16.03
CA PRO A 30 -7.33 -12.48 -17.26
C PRO A 30 -6.84 -13.91 -17.06
N TYR A 31 -6.28 -14.23 -15.89
CA TYR A 31 -5.61 -15.51 -15.61
C TYR A 31 -6.38 -16.37 -14.62
N PHE A 32 -6.93 -15.77 -13.57
CA PHE A 32 -7.59 -16.49 -12.47
C PHE A 32 -9.09 -16.15 -12.38
N GLY A 33 -9.58 -15.24 -13.22
CA GLY A 33 -10.97 -14.78 -13.20
C GLY A 33 -11.31 -13.90 -11.99
N GLY A 34 -12.55 -13.41 -11.95
CA GLY A 34 -13.08 -12.54 -10.89
C GLY A 34 -13.95 -13.26 -9.84
N GLY A 35 -13.76 -14.57 -9.66
CA GLY A 35 -14.59 -15.39 -8.76
C GLY A 35 -14.30 -15.15 -7.27
N ILE A 36 -15.12 -15.77 -6.41
CA ILE A 36 -14.97 -15.70 -4.94
C ILE A 36 -13.57 -16.14 -4.48
N THR A 37 -12.98 -17.15 -5.11
CA THR A 37 -11.64 -17.63 -4.76
C THR A 37 -10.57 -16.56 -4.98
N THR A 38 -10.63 -15.82 -6.10
CA THR A 38 -9.71 -14.72 -6.39
C THR A 38 -9.87 -13.59 -5.39
N TRP A 39 -11.11 -13.19 -5.09
CA TRP A 39 -11.40 -12.15 -4.10
C TRP A 39 -10.97 -12.54 -2.68
N ALA A 40 -11.25 -13.77 -2.26
CA ALA A 40 -10.81 -14.29 -0.97
C ALA A 40 -9.29 -14.28 -0.85
N GLY A 41 -8.58 -14.68 -1.92
CA GLY A 41 -7.13 -14.62 -2.00
C GLY A 41 -6.58 -13.19 -1.93
N LEU A 42 -7.17 -12.25 -2.67
CA LEU A 42 -6.78 -10.83 -2.67
C LEU A 42 -6.89 -10.24 -1.27
N ILE A 43 -8.09 -10.29 -0.66
CA ILE A 43 -8.34 -9.69 0.66
C ILE A 43 -7.45 -10.32 1.71
N SER A 44 -7.35 -11.66 1.72
CA SER A 44 -6.53 -12.38 2.70
C SER A 44 -5.05 -12.01 2.58
N THR A 45 -4.55 -11.86 1.36
CA THR A 45 -3.15 -11.45 1.11
C THR A 45 -2.91 -10.01 1.56
N VAL A 46 -3.83 -9.09 1.26
CA VAL A 46 -3.72 -7.69 1.69
C VAL A 46 -3.70 -7.59 3.20
N LEU A 47 -4.63 -8.25 3.90
CA LEU A 47 -4.68 -8.27 5.36
C LEU A 47 -3.43 -8.89 5.97
N TYR A 48 -2.91 -9.98 5.39
CA TYR A 48 -1.68 -10.61 5.84
C TYR A 48 -0.45 -9.69 5.66
N ALA A 49 -0.34 -9.04 4.51
CA ALA A 49 0.72 -8.08 4.22
C ALA A 49 0.65 -6.87 5.16
N LEU A 50 -0.55 -6.32 5.38
CA LEU A 50 -0.80 -5.25 6.34
C LEU A 50 -0.37 -5.65 7.75
N ALA A 51 -0.72 -6.86 8.20
CA ALA A 51 -0.30 -7.35 9.51
C ALA A 51 1.23 -7.36 9.66
N ILE A 52 1.95 -7.89 8.67
CA ILE A 52 3.42 -7.85 8.63
C ILE A 52 3.91 -6.41 8.72
N GLY A 53 3.34 -5.50 7.91
CA GLY A 53 3.67 -4.09 7.91
C GLY A 53 3.43 -3.42 9.26
N TYR A 54 2.31 -3.70 9.92
CA TYR A 54 1.98 -3.13 11.23
C TYR A 54 2.96 -3.58 12.31
N PHE A 55 3.28 -4.88 12.38
CA PHE A 55 4.24 -5.39 13.36
C PHE A 55 5.66 -4.87 13.10
N ALA A 56 6.13 -4.93 11.84
CA ALA A 56 7.46 -4.44 11.47
C ALA A 56 7.57 -2.92 11.68
N GLY A 57 6.57 -2.16 11.24
CA GLY A 57 6.50 -0.72 11.38
C GLY A 57 6.48 -0.28 12.84
N GLY A 58 5.71 -0.94 13.70
CA GLY A 58 5.69 -0.67 15.14
C GLY A 58 7.04 -0.89 15.82
N ALA A 59 7.65 -2.06 15.60
CA ALA A 59 8.96 -2.39 16.16
C ALA A 59 10.06 -1.41 15.70
N ILE A 60 10.02 -1.01 14.42
CA ILE A 60 10.97 -0.05 13.85
C ILE A 60 10.72 1.37 14.39
N ALA A 61 9.47 1.78 14.53
CA ALA A 61 9.10 3.10 15.04
C ALA A 61 9.57 3.31 16.48
N ASP A 62 9.48 2.29 17.32
CA ASP A 62 9.92 2.36 18.71
C ASP A 62 11.45 2.51 18.82
N ARG A 63 12.19 1.84 17.93
CA ARG A 63 13.67 1.90 17.92
C ARG A 63 14.22 3.16 17.25
N TYR A 64 13.59 3.62 16.17
CA TYR A 64 14.05 4.76 15.36
C TYR A 64 12.89 5.69 14.98
N PRO A 65 12.47 6.60 15.90
CA PRO A 65 11.36 7.51 15.64
C PRO A 65 11.79 8.66 14.72
N SER A 66 11.87 8.40 13.42
CA SER A 66 12.20 9.41 12.39
C SER A 66 11.36 9.25 11.13
N PRO A 67 10.89 10.36 10.50
CA PRO A 67 10.20 10.32 9.20
C PRO A 67 11.03 9.68 8.08
N ALA A 68 12.37 9.71 8.17
CA ALA A 68 13.24 9.10 7.17
C ALA A 68 13.11 7.57 7.13
N VAL A 69 12.73 6.96 8.25
CA VAL A 69 12.66 5.50 8.41
C VAL A 69 11.54 4.90 7.58
N ILE A 70 10.43 5.63 7.39
CA ILE A 70 9.32 5.18 6.55
C ILE A 70 9.46 5.61 5.09
N ALA A 71 10.29 6.63 4.80
CA ALA A 71 10.51 7.09 3.44
C ALA A 71 11.12 6.00 2.53
N ALA A 72 12.09 5.22 3.05
CA ALA A 72 12.71 4.14 2.28
C ALA A 72 11.73 3.01 1.92
N PRO A 73 10.95 2.42 2.86
CA PRO A 73 9.88 1.47 2.52
C PRO A 73 8.90 1.99 1.47
N ILE A 74 8.45 3.24 1.59
CA ILE A 74 7.51 3.85 0.63
C ILE A 74 8.16 4.00 -0.76
N ALA A 75 9.43 4.43 -0.83
CA ALA A 75 10.16 4.52 -2.08
C ALA A 75 10.34 3.15 -2.74
N ILE A 76 10.69 2.12 -1.96
CA ILE A 76 10.82 0.74 -2.44
C ILE A 76 9.47 0.23 -2.96
N ALA A 77 8.36 0.48 -2.25
CA ALA A 77 7.03 0.14 -2.74
C ALA A 77 6.69 0.86 -4.05
N GLY A 78 7.01 2.16 -4.16
CA GLY A 78 6.86 2.93 -5.39
C GLY A 78 7.63 2.32 -6.57
N LEU A 79 8.91 2.01 -6.38
CA LEU A 79 9.74 1.36 -7.39
C LEU A 79 9.22 -0.04 -7.77
N TYR A 80 8.73 -0.79 -6.78
CA TYR A 80 8.09 -2.07 -7.01
C TYR A 80 6.88 -1.92 -7.93
N LEU A 81 6.01 -0.92 -7.68
CA LEU A 81 4.86 -0.62 -8.53
C LEU A 81 5.26 -0.21 -9.97
N VAL A 82 6.40 0.46 -10.18
CA VAL A 82 6.89 0.77 -11.55
C VAL A 82 7.16 -0.51 -12.35
N ALA A 83 7.65 -1.56 -11.70
CA ALA A 83 7.99 -2.82 -12.39
C ALA A 83 6.74 -3.64 -12.78
N ILE A 84 5.65 -3.52 -12.03
CA ILE A 84 4.46 -4.37 -12.16
C ILE A 84 3.85 -4.37 -13.56
N PRO A 85 3.56 -3.22 -14.22
CA PRO A 85 2.91 -3.24 -15.53
C PRO A 85 3.71 -3.98 -16.62
N ALA A 86 5.04 -4.05 -16.48
CA ALA A 86 5.93 -4.73 -17.42
C ALA A 86 6.14 -6.22 -17.07
N SER A 87 6.08 -6.60 -15.79
CA SER A 87 6.38 -7.96 -15.32
C SER A 87 5.14 -8.80 -15.00
N ALA A 88 3.97 -8.17 -14.77
CA ALA A 88 2.77 -8.85 -14.28
C ALA A 88 2.31 -9.97 -15.20
N ASP A 89 2.25 -9.75 -16.51
CA ASP A 89 1.76 -10.76 -17.45
C ASP A 89 2.65 -12.03 -17.41
N THR A 90 3.97 -11.84 -17.47
CA THR A 90 4.95 -12.92 -17.40
C THR A 90 4.86 -13.67 -16.06
N ALA A 91 4.75 -12.93 -14.96
CA ALA A 91 4.63 -13.51 -13.62
C ALA A 91 3.35 -14.34 -13.48
N MET A 92 2.20 -13.79 -13.91
CA MET A 92 0.92 -14.49 -13.83
C MET A 92 0.89 -15.74 -14.71
N GLN A 93 1.42 -15.67 -15.92
CA GLN A 93 1.53 -16.84 -16.80
C GLN A 93 2.43 -17.93 -16.21
N GLY A 94 3.58 -17.56 -15.63
CA GLY A 94 4.49 -18.50 -14.97
C GLY A 94 3.87 -19.18 -13.75
N ILE A 95 3.12 -18.43 -12.93
CA ILE A 95 2.39 -18.99 -11.78
C ILE A 95 1.26 -19.89 -12.25
N LEU A 96 0.52 -19.50 -13.28
CA LEU A 96 -0.56 -20.31 -13.84
C LEU A 96 -0.02 -21.63 -14.42
N ALA A 97 1.10 -21.58 -15.15
CA ALA A 97 1.72 -22.77 -15.74
C ALA A 97 2.26 -23.76 -14.68
N SER A 98 2.74 -23.26 -13.55
CA SER A 98 3.32 -24.09 -12.49
C SER A 98 2.29 -24.60 -11.48
N SER A 99 1.28 -23.81 -11.15
CA SER A 99 0.37 -24.06 -10.01
C SER A 99 -1.11 -24.22 -10.42
N GLY A 100 -1.46 -23.93 -11.68
CA GLY A 100 -2.82 -24.01 -12.20
C GLY A 100 -3.79 -22.98 -11.59
N TYR A 101 -5.08 -23.17 -11.84
CA TYR A 101 -6.16 -22.28 -11.40
C TYR A 101 -6.62 -22.51 -9.94
N GLY A 102 -5.95 -23.40 -9.21
CA GLY A 102 -6.32 -23.75 -7.84
C GLY A 102 -6.03 -22.63 -6.83
N MET A 103 -6.48 -22.86 -5.58
CA MET A 103 -6.26 -21.94 -4.46
C MET A 103 -4.79 -21.48 -4.35
N TRP A 104 -3.84 -22.40 -4.50
CA TRP A 104 -2.41 -22.09 -4.39
C TRP A 104 -1.90 -21.17 -5.52
N GLY A 105 -2.37 -21.35 -6.75
CA GLY A 105 -2.00 -20.45 -7.86
C GLY A 105 -2.50 -19.03 -7.63
N VAL A 106 -3.74 -18.88 -7.15
CA VAL A 106 -4.32 -17.58 -6.78
C VAL A 106 -3.54 -16.94 -5.63
N LEU A 107 -3.25 -17.69 -4.56
CA LEU A 107 -2.52 -17.15 -3.41
C LEU A 107 -1.10 -16.74 -3.78
N LEU A 108 -0.39 -17.51 -4.62
CA LEU A 108 0.94 -17.15 -5.10
C LEU A 108 0.89 -15.89 -5.99
N ALA A 109 -0.11 -15.78 -6.87
CA ALA A 109 -0.32 -14.61 -7.71
C ALA A 109 -0.59 -13.35 -6.87
N CYS A 110 -1.53 -13.42 -5.92
CA CYS A 110 -1.80 -12.34 -4.98
C CYS A 110 -0.56 -12.00 -4.16
N ALA A 111 0.14 -13.00 -3.63
CA ALA A 111 1.30 -12.81 -2.78
C ALA A 111 2.43 -12.09 -3.53
N GLY A 112 2.75 -12.57 -4.73
CA GLY A 112 3.74 -11.96 -5.60
C GLY A 112 3.38 -10.51 -5.93
N LEU A 113 2.11 -10.20 -6.19
CA LEU A 113 1.69 -8.87 -6.58
C LEU A 113 1.59 -7.87 -5.41
N LEU A 114 1.09 -8.31 -4.25
CA LEU A 114 0.60 -7.43 -3.19
C LEU A 114 1.45 -7.42 -1.92
N VAL A 115 2.08 -8.55 -1.55
CA VAL A 115 2.72 -8.65 -0.22
C VAL A 115 3.82 -7.62 -0.01
N VAL A 116 4.69 -7.46 -0.99
CA VAL A 116 5.81 -6.52 -0.91
C VAL A 116 5.31 -5.07 -0.81
N PRO A 117 4.55 -4.53 -1.79
CA PRO A 117 4.15 -3.13 -1.72
C PRO A 117 3.19 -2.86 -0.55
N VAL A 118 2.17 -3.70 -0.33
CA VAL A 118 1.19 -3.47 0.74
C VAL A 118 1.83 -3.61 2.12
N GLY A 119 2.73 -4.58 2.31
CA GLY A 119 3.44 -4.75 3.58
C GLY A 119 4.30 -3.54 3.92
N LEU A 120 5.03 -2.99 2.95
CA LEU A 120 5.83 -1.78 3.13
C LEU A 120 4.96 -0.55 3.43
N LEU A 121 3.84 -0.38 2.73
CA LEU A 121 2.91 0.72 2.98
C LEU A 121 2.20 0.59 4.34
N GLY A 122 1.92 -0.64 4.80
CA GLY A 122 1.31 -0.93 6.10
C GLY A 122 2.14 -0.41 7.28
N MET A 123 3.46 -0.31 7.13
CA MET A 123 4.35 0.22 8.17
C MET A 123 4.05 1.69 8.54
N LEU A 124 3.38 2.44 7.65
CA LEU A 124 3.16 3.87 7.84
C LEU A 124 2.31 4.18 9.06
N SER A 125 1.22 3.45 9.28
CA SER A 125 0.26 3.75 10.37
C SER A 125 0.93 3.76 11.75
N PRO A 126 1.61 2.69 12.21
CA PRO A 126 2.26 2.71 13.52
C PRO A 126 3.41 3.74 13.61
N VAL A 127 4.18 3.94 12.52
CA VAL A 127 5.25 4.95 12.50
C VAL A 127 4.68 6.36 12.62
N ALA A 128 3.60 6.68 11.88
CA ALA A 128 2.95 7.98 11.93
C ALA A 128 2.36 8.24 13.32
N VAL A 129 1.74 7.24 13.95
CA VAL A 129 1.27 7.35 15.33
C VAL A 129 2.45 7.67 16.26
N ARG A 130 3.54 6.90 16.20
CA ARG A 130 4.71 7.11 17.05
C ARG A 130 5.34 8.50 16.88
N LEU A 131 5.37 9.03 15.65
CA LEU A 131 5.93 10.36 15.34
C LEU A 131 5.04 11.52 15.79
N LEU A 132 3.73 11.31 15.90
CA LEU A 132 2.75 12.35 16.25
C LEU A 132 2.38 12.35 17.74
N VAL A 133 2.60 11.24 18.45
CA VAL A 133 2.36 11.16 19.90
C VAL A 133 3.41 11.97 20.64
N SER A 134 2.97 13.05 21.29
CA SER A 134 3.82 13.90 22.12
C SER A 134 3.80 13.53 23.61
N GLU A 135 2.68 13.00 24.11
CA GLU A 135 2.47 12.60 25.51
C GLU A 135 1.57 11.36 25.60
N ALA A 136 1.73 10.54 26.65
CA ALA A 136 0.99 9.29 26.83
C ALA A 136 -0.54 9.49 26.84
N GLY A 137 -1.03 10.61 27.41
CA GLY A 137 -2.46 10.93 27.45
C GLY A 137 -3.08 11.27 26.09
N ALA A 138 -2.27 11.55 25.06
CA ALA A 138 -2.73 11.86 23.71
C ALA A 138 -2.65 10.67 22.74
N ALA A 139 -2.18 9.50 23.18
CA ALA A 139 -1.95 8.34 22.33
C ALA A 139 -3.22 7.88 21.60
N GLY A 140 -4.34 7.74 22.32
CA GLY A 140 -5.62 7.30 21.73
C GLY A 140 -6.20 8.29 20.71
N ARG A 141 -6.12 9.59 20.98
CA ARG A 141 -6.58 10.62 20.03
C ARG A 141 -5.71 10.67 18.77
N THR A 142 -4.40 10.51 18.93
CA THR A 142 -3.45 10.53 17.81
C THR A 142 -3.59 9.29 16.93
N SER A 143 -3.69 8.11 17.53
CA SER A 143 -3.95 6.88 16.77
C SER A 143 -5.29 6.94 16.05
N GLY A 144 -6.35 7.39 16.72
CA GLY A 144 -7.66 7.61 16.11
C GLY A 144 -7.61 8.55 14.91
N ALA A 145 -6.87 9.67 15.00
CA ALA A 145 -6.70 10.59 13.89
C ALA A 145 -5.96 9.96 12.69
N VAL A 146 -4.85 9.24 12.94
CA VAL A 146 -4.08 8.57 11.88
C VAL A 146 -4.91 7.50 11.19
N TYR A 147 -5.57 6.61 11.95
CA TYR A 147 -6.43 5.58 11.38
C TYR A 147 -7.65 6.17 10.67
N GLY A 148 -8.29 7.19 11.23
CA GLY A 148 -9.41 7.88 10.61
C GLY A 148 -9.03 8.50 9.26
N ILE A 149 -7.95 9.27 9.21
CA ILE A 149 -7.46 9.91 7.98
C ILE A 149 -7.02 8.87 6.94
N SER A 150 -6.33 7.82 7.38
CA SER A 150 -5.98 6.68 6.51
C SER A 150 -7.23 6.02 5.92
N THR A 151 -8.27 5.82 6.73
CA THR A 151 -9.53 5.21 6.30
C THR A 151 -10.28 6.10 5.30
N VAL A 152 -10.30 7.43 5.51
CA VAL A 152 -10.88 8.35 4.50
C VAL A 152 -10.07 8.26 3.20
N GLY A 153 -8.74 8.23 3.29
CA GLY A 153 -7.86 7.99 2.15
C GLY A 153 -8.18 6.70 1.42
N ASN A 154 -8.31 5.58 2.13
CA ASN A 154 -8.70 4.27 1.62
C ASN A 154 -10.03 4.34 0.85
N VAL A 155 -11.07 4.94 1.44
CA VAL A 155 -12.39 5.07 0.80
C VAL A 155 -12.29 5.91 -0.46
N CYS A 156 -11.65 7.09 -0.40
CA CYS A 156 -11.44 7.94 -1.57
C CYS A 156 -10.65 7.21 -2.66
N GLY A 157 -9.57 6.52 -2.30
CA GLY A 157 -8.74 5.73 -3.20
C GLY A 157 -9.53 4.65 -3.90
N THR A 158 -10.29 3.83 -3.17
CA THR A 158 -11.13 2.78 -3.73
C THR A 158 -12.17 3.35 -4.69
N LEU A 159 -12.90 4.40 -4.29
CA LEU A 159 -13.96 4.99 -5.11
C LEU A 159 -13.41 5.66 -6.37
N VAL A 160 -12.40 6.53 -6.22
CA VAL A 160 -11.80 7.25 -7.35
C VAL A 160 -11.14 6.27 -8.31
N THR A 161 -10.41 5.28 -7.79
CA THR A 161 -9.75 4.28 -8.65
C THR A 161 -10.76 3.46 -9.42
N THR A 162 -11.77 2.93 -8.74
CA THR A 162 -12.72 1.98 -9.33
C THR A 162 -13.68 2.64 -10.30
N PHE A 163 -14.25 3.78 -9.92
CA PHE A 163 -15.32 4.41 -10.68
C PHE A 163 -14.85 5.46 -11.67
N LEU A 164 -13.69 6.10 -11.43
CA LEU A 164 -13.19 7.16 -12.30
C LEU A 164 -11.96 6.71 -13.08
N LEU A 165 -10.89 6.29 -12.40
CA LEU A 165 -9.59 6.09 -13.05
C LEU A 165 -9.54 4.83 -13.92
N ILE A 166 -10.05 3.68 -13.44
CA ILE A 166 -10.02 2.41 -14.18
C ILE A 166 -10.73 2.57 -15.55
N PRO A 167 -11.93 3.15 -15.64
CA PRO A 167 -12.59 3.38 -16.93
C PRO A 167 -11.87 4.36 -17.85
N THR A 168 -11.19 5.40 -17.32
CA THR A 168 -10.64 6.48 -18.14
C THR A 168 -9.25 6.20 -18.69
N ILE A 169 -8.35 5.64 -17.86
CA ILE A 169 -6.92 5.50 -18.19
C ILE A 169 -6.39 4.07 -18.05
N GLY A 170 -7.22 3.14 -17.55
CA GLY A 170 -6.86 1.73 -17.42
C GLY A 170 -5.87 1.41 -16.30
N SER A 171 -5.79 0.14 -15.91
CA SER A 171 -5.08 -0.30 -14.70
C SER A 171 -3.57 -0.08 -14.73
N ARG A 172 -2.93 -0.24 -15.90
CA ARG A 172 -1.47 -0.07 -16.05
C ARG A 172 -1.03 1.38 -15.82
N ALA A 173 -1.73 2.34 -16.42
CA ALA A 173 -1.43 3.75 -16.25
C ALA A 173 -1.60 4.18 -14.77
N ILE A 174 -2.69 3.74 -14.13
CA ILE A 174 -2.93 4.06 -12.71
C ILE A 174 -1.82 3.51 -11.82
N THR A 175 -1.29 2.33 -12.13
CA THR A 175 -0.19 1.73 -11.38
C THR A 175 1.06 2.64 -11.41
N TYR A 176 1.36 3.25 -12.57
CA TYR A 176 2.45 4.23 -12.66
C TYR A 176 2.15 5.54 -11.91
N TRP A 177 0.90 6.01 -11.91
CA TRP A 177 0.49 7.18 -11.13
C TRP A 177 0.63 6.94 -9.63
N PHE A 178 0.25 5.77 -9.15
CA PHE A 178 0.46 5.35 -7.77
C PHE A 178 1.95 5.25 -7.43
N ALA A 179 2.76 4.65 -8.31
CA ALA A 179 4.21 4.63 -8.13
C ALA A 179 4.79 6.04 -7.98
N ALA A 180 4.40 6.98 -8.84
CA ALA A 180 4.84 8.37 -8.77
C ALA A 180 4.39 9.04 -7.46
N ALA A 181 3.12 8.84 -7.04
CA ALA A 181 2.61 9.37 -5.78
C ALA A 181 3.41 8.84 -4.57
N LEU A 182 3.74 7.55 -4.54
CA LEU A 182 4.56 6.97 -3.47
C LEU A 182 5.97 7.57 -3.44
N VAL A 183 6.63 7.68 -4.59
CA VAL A 183 7.97 8.29 -4.68
C VAL A 183 7.96 9.75 -4.23
N LEU A 184 6.93 10.52 -4.61
CA LEU A 184 6.75 11.90 -4.15
C LEU A 184 6.52 11.97 -2.64
N CYS A 185 5.69 11.11 -2.06
CA CYS A 185 5.49 11.03 -0.62
C CYS A 185 6.80 10.68 0.12
N ALA A 186 7.59 9.74 -0.40
CA ALA A 186 8.90 9.40 0.15
C ALA A 186 9.86 10.60 0.12
N ALA A 187 9.91 11.35 -0.99
CA ALA A 187 10.71 12.56 -1.10
C ALA A 187 10.29 13.63 -0.08
N VAL A 188 8.98 13.86 0.08
CA VAL A 188 8.44 14.78 1.11
C VAL A 188 8.87 14.37 2.50
N LEU A 189 8.78 13.08 2.85
CA LEU A 189 9.20 12.56 4.16
C LEU A 189 10.71 12.75 4.41
N LEU A 190 11.54 12.54 3.39
CA LEU A 190 12.98 12.81 3.49
C LEU A 190 13.28 14.30 3.70
N LEU A 191 12.59 15.19 2.99
CA LEU A 191 12.73 16.64 3.17
C LEU A 191 12.32 17.07 4.59
N LEU A 192 11.21 16.53 5.10
CA LEU A 192 10.77 16.78 6.48
C LEU A 192 11.77 16.30 7.53
N SER A 193 12.52 15.23 7.24
CA SER A 193 13.57 14.72 8.14
C SER A 193 14.83 15.60 8.17
N ARG A 194 15.13 16.30 7.07
CA ARG A 194 16.30 17.17 6.91
C ARG A 194 16.09 18.59 7.42
N ALA A 195 14.85 19.07 7.51
CA ALA A 195 14.51 20.41 7.95
C ALA A 195 14.69 20.63 9.49
N LYS A 196 15.61 19.89 10.12
CA LYS A 196 15.90 19.94 11.56
C LYS A 196 16.70 21.17 11.94
#